data_AF-A0AA40C286-F1
#
_entry.id   AF-A0AA40C286-F1
#
_cell.length_a   1.000
_cell.length_b   1.000
_cell.length_c   1.000
_cell.angle_alpha   90.00
_cell.angle_beta   90.00
_cell.angle_gamma   90.00
#
_symmetry.space_group_name_H-M   'P 1'
#
loop_
_entity.id
_entity.type
_entity.pdbx_description
1 polymer ?
#
loop_
_entity_poly.entity_id
_entity_poly.type
_entity_poly.pdbx_seq_one_letter_code
_entity_poly.pdbx_strand_id
1 'polypeptide(L)'
;MHSTRDDGAPEIQVPAGRRNQIQQDFIASLNYKERGYRESAISTPYHNTFQWMFNDDPARKNGNFSEWLTSTSELFWITGKPGSGKSTLMKYVSDFKSKGEGARLCLEHLTKWSGSAKLHTAGFYFWASGSEIERSQNAMIRSLLFQLLEERPEIISAIAPAVWESAYLFDTPISGPWTDEELVQFLLCATRQLLDGAAKICIFIDGLDEFEGSPHTVLSVIRQLLGLPDVKLCVSSRPWVEFGDEFDKRPSLRMQELTHPDIKHYVESHFDENRGFKRLKQREPEYADSLTRQIIQKSDGVFLWVRIVVQSLLAGLTNDDRIRDLENRLRSLPPELDELYDKILKDVNSDTVYFQHACQYFELLLKLGGSTSAVLLSFADEETEEYSVRLPTRPLKGRKRAERIETLRRRLNSRCKGLLEIGRNDRVNFLHRTVRDYLHRSKIRSKMKEELETIAFDPYMHLCSAYLAMTK
;
A
#
# COMPACT_ATOMS: atom_id res chain seq x y z
N MET A 1 51.57 30.44 42.03
CA MET A 1 51.45 29.73 40.73
C MET A 1 50.94 28.32 41.00
N HIS A 2 49.64 28.10 40.87
CA HIS A 2 49.06 26.75 40.83
C HIS A 2 48.41 26.61 39.46
N SER A 3 49.09 25.88 38.58
CA SER A 3 48.59 25.49 37.27
C SER A 3 47.89 24.15 37.44
N THR A 4 46.56 24.15 37.50
CA THR A 4 45.74 22.95 37.32
C THR A 4 45.90 22.50 35.87
N ARG A 5 46.56 21.36 35.66
CA ARG A 5 46.51 20.63 34.40
C ARG A 5 45.13 19.99 34.30
N ASP A 6 44.40 20.41 33.28
CA ASP A 6 43.16 19.80 32.85
C ASP A 6 43.55 18.55 32.04
N ASP A 7 43.70 17.41 32.73
CA ASP A 7 43.96 16.11 32.10
C ASP A 7 42.63 15.62 31.48
N GLY A 8 42.41 16.04 30.24
CA GLY A 8 41.30 15.56 29.41
C GLY A 8 41.30 14.03 29.37
N ALA A 9 40.18 13.43 29.77
CA ALA A 9 39.99 11.99 29.72
C ALA A 9 40.29 11.46 28.31
N PRO A 10 40.96 10.30 28.16
CA PRO A 10 41.24 9.73 26.85
C PRO A 10 39.93 9.41 26.13
N GLU A 11 39.64 10.18 25.09
CA GLU A 11 38.54 9.93 24.18
C GLU A 11 38.83 8.59 23.48
N ILE A 12 38.06 7.56 23.82
CA ILE A 12 38.26 6.22 23.27
C ILE A 12 37.96 6.28 21.76
N GLN A 13 39.01 6.34 20.94
CA GLN A 13 38.86 6.36 19.48
C GLN A 13 38.50 4.96 18.97
N VAL A 14 37.21 4.77 18.65
CA VAL A 14 36.70 3.56 18.01
C VAL A 14 37.34 3.39 16.63
N PRO A 15 37.98 2.25 16.31
CA PRO A 15 38.49 2.00 14.97
C PRO A 15 37.37 2.10 13.93
N ALA A 16 37.62 2.82 12.83
CA ALA A 16 36.59 3.11 11.82
C ALA A 16 35.89 1.85 11.27
N GLY A 17 36.63 0.75 11.09
CA GLY A 17 36.05 -0.53 10.66
C GLY A 17 35.03 -1.10 11.65
N ARG A 18 35.32 -1.01 12.95
CA ARG A 18 34.40 -1.48 14.00
C ARG A 18 33.20 -0.56 14.16
N ARG A 19 33.41 0.76 14.06
CA ARG A 19 32.33 1.75 14.02
C ARG A 19 31.33 1.42 12.90
N ASN A 20 31.85 1.22 11.69
CA ASN A 20 31.02 0.91 10.51
C ASN A 20 30.25 -0.40 10.70
N GLN A 21 30.88 -1.43 11.27
CA GLN A 21 30.21 -2.71 11.54
C GLN A 21 29.02 -2.54 12.49
N ILE A 22 29.23 -1.88 13.65
CA ILE A 22 28.17 -1.62 14.64
C ILE A 22 27.00 -0.84 14.01
N GLN A 23 27.30 0.16 13.18
CA GLN A 23 26.28 0.93 12.47
C GLN A 23 25.45 0.06 11.52
N GLN A 24 26.11 -0.78 10.72
CA GLN A 24 25.43 -1.68 9.80
C GLN A 24 24.60 -2.74 10.53
N ASP A 25 25.11 -3.28 11.64
CA ASP A 25 24.38 -4.25 12.46
C ASP A 25 23.12 -3.62 13.09
N PHE A 26 23.21 -2.37 13.57
CA PHE A 26 22.05 -1.63 14.06
C PHE A 26 21.01 -1.40 12.96
N ILE A 27 21.43 -0.92 11.79
CA ILE A 27 20.53 -0.71 10.64
C ILE A 27 19.90 -2.04 10.20
N ALA A 28 20.67 -3.12 10.18
CA ALA A 28 20.18 -4.45 9.85
C ALA A 28 19.15 -4.95 10.87
N SER A 29 19.30 -4.66 12.16
CA SER A 29 18.34 -5.02 13.20
C SER A 29 16.96 -4.36 13.02
N LEU A 30 16.91 -3.19 12.37
CA LEU A 30 15.67 -2.50 12.04
C LEU A 30 14.95 -3.16 10.85
N ASN A 31 15.65 -3.92 10.02
CA ASN A 31 15.06 -4.53 8.83
C ASN A 31 14.11 -5.69 9.17
N TYR A 32 13.09 -5.87 8.35
CA TYR A 32 12.15 -7.01 8.43
C TYR A 32 11.81 -7.49 7.02
N LYS A 33 11.40 -8.75 6.91
CA LYS A 33 11.30 -9.45 5.62
C LYS A 33 10.37 -8.75 4.62
N GLU A 34 9.28 -8.19 5.11
CA GLU A 34 8.23 -7.56 4.32
C GLU A 34 8.48 -6.07 4.01
N ARG A 35 9.62 -5.49 4.44
CA ARG A 35 9.90 -4.07 4.25
C ARG A 35 9.92 -3.71 2.75
N GLY A 36 9.15 -2.69 2.39
CA GLY A 36 9.00 -2.23 1.00
C GLY A 36 8.05 -3.07 0.14
N TYR A 37 7.47 -4.16 0.67
CA TYR A 37 6.54 -5.00 -0.11
C TYR A 37 5.29 -4.23 -0.49
N ARG A 38 4.66 -3.55 0.47
CA ARG A 38 3.50 -2.70 0.20
C ARG A 38 3.78 -1.67 -0.88
N GLU A 39 4.87 -0.92 -0.75
CA GLU A 39 5.27 0.10 -1.73
C GLU A 39 5.42 -0.50 -3.13
N SER A 40 6.07 -1.66 -3.26
CA SER A 40 6.23 -2.36 -4.54
C SER A 40 4.90 -2.84 -5.13
N ALA A 41 3.92 -3.17 -4.29
CA ALA A 41 2.60 -3.67 -4.68
C ALA A 41 1.62 -2.54 -5.07
N ILE A 42 1.87 -1.30 -4.66
CA ILE A 42 1.06 -0.15 -5.10
C ILE A 42 1.24 0.03 -6.60
N SER A 43 0.10 0.04 -7.31
CA SER A 43 0.05 0.23 -8.75
C SER A 43 0.73 1.53 -9.17
N THR A 44 1.45 1.49 -10.28
CA THR A 44 1.95 2.72 -10.92
C THR A 44 0.77 3.61 -11.30
N PRO A 45 0.86 4.93 -11.11
CA PRO A 45 -0.12 5.87 -11.64
C PRO A 45 -0.37 5.62 -13.13
N TYR A 46 -1.60 5.87 -13.58
CA TYR A 46 -1.86 5.89 -15.01
C TYR A 46 -1.12 7.07 -15.65
N HIS A 47 -0.69 6.92 -16.89
CA HIS A 47 0.11 7.94 -17.55
C HIS A 47 -0.65 9.29 -17.56
N ASN A 48 0.07 10.39 -17.31
CA ASN A 48 -0.47 11.76 -17.24
C ASN A 48 -1.60 11.97 -16.21
N THR A 49 -1.61 11.22 -15.10
CA THR A 49 -2.51 11.47 -13.95
C THR A 49 -1.77 12.11 -12.78
N PHE A 50 -2.52 12.68 -11.82
CA PHE A 50 -2.03 13.36 -10.61
C PHE A 50 -1.18 14.62 -10.82
N GLN A 51 -0.92 15.07 -12.04
CA GLN A 51 -0.16 16.30 -12.30
C GLN A 51 -0.82 17.53 -11.66
N TRP A 52 -2.15 17.52 -11.54
CA TRP A 52 -2.93 18.56 -10.86
C TRP A 52 -2.56 18.76 -9.38
N MET A 53 -1.85 17.81 -8.76
CA MET A 53 -1.39 17.90 -7.37
C MET A 53 -0.46 19.09 -7.14
N PHE A 54 0.33 19.46 -8.14
CA PHE A 54 1.29 20.58 -8.07
C PHE A 54 0.74 21.88 -8.65
N ASN A 55 -0.50 21.88 -9.13
CA ASN A 55 -1.17 23.09 -9.60
C ASN A 55 -1.79 23.81 -8.41
N ASP A 56 -1.46 25.09 -8.27
CA ASP A 56 -2.12 25.98 -7.33
C ASP A 56 -3.51 26.32 -7.86
N ASP A 57 -4.54 25.94 -7.10
CA ASP A 57 -5.93 26.26 -7.40
C ASP A 57 -6.48 27.14 -6.26
N PRO A 58 -6.74 28.44 -6.52
CA PRO A 58 -7.31 29.35 -5.53
C PRO A 58 -8.70 28.95 -5.03
N ALA A 59 -9.42 28.08 -5.77
CA ALA A 59 -10.73 27.59 -5.35
C ALA A 59 -10.66 26.47 -4.30
N ARG A 60 -9.48 25.90 -4.03
CA ARG A 60 -9.31 24.86 -3.01
C ARG A 60 -9.46 25.43 -1.60
N LYS A 61 -10.51 25.00 -0.91
CA LYS A 61 -10.84 25.47 0.44
C LYS A 61 -9.79 25.13 1.50
N ASN A 62 -9.11 23.99 1.36
CA ASN A 62 -8.24 23.43 2.38
C ASN A 62 -6.74 23.52 2.01
N GLY A 63 -6.38 24.41 1.08
CA GLY A 63 -5.01 24.68 0.69
C GLY A 63 -4.47 23.81 -0.45
N ASN A 64 -3.29 24.19 -0.94
CA ASN A 64 -2.60 23.52 -2.04
C ASN A 64 -1.41 22.70 -1.53
N PHE A 65 -1.14 21.57 -2.18
CA PHE A 65 -0.01 20.72 -1.80
C PHE A 65 1.34 21.39 -2.11
N SER A 66 1.48 21.97 -3.30
CA SER A 66 2.63 22.78 -3.73
C SER A 66 2.95 23.92 -2.75
N GLU A 67 1.92 24.62 -2.28
CA GLU A 67 2.02 25.67 -1.27
C GLU A 67 2.50 25.08 0.07
N TRP A 68 1.86 24.01 0.55
CA TRP A 68 2.25 23.33 1.77
C TRP A 68 3.73 22.92 1.76
N LEU A 69 4.22 22.32 0.67
CA LEU A 69 5.62 21.87 0.53
C LEU A 69 6.62 23.01 0.75
N THR A 70 6.27 24.24 0.36
CA THR A 70 7.15 25.43 0.48
C THR A 70 6.93 26.24 1.76
N SER A 71 5.79 26.06 2.41
CA SER A 71 5.38 26.82 3.60
C SER A 71 6.03 26.33 4.91
N THR A 72 5.74 27.00 6.01
CA THR A 72 6.07 26.55 7.38
C THR A 72 5.07 25.55 7.95
N SER A 73 3.97 25.23 7.25
CA SER A 73 2.98 24.28 7.74
C SER A 73 3.57 22.86 7.82
N GLU A 74 3.41 22.20 8.96
CA GLU A 74 4.08 20.93 9.25
C GLU A 74 3.31 19.73 8.72
N LEU A 75 1.96 19.77 8.69
CA LEU A 75 1.13 18.63 8.34
C LEU A 75 0.30 18.88 7.07
N PHE A 76 0.25 17.88 6.20
CA PHE A 76 -0.70 17.81 5.09
C PHE A 76 -1.47 16.50 5.11
N TRP A 77 -2.79 16.57 4.97
CA TRP A 77 -3.66 15.40 5.05
C TRP A 77 -4.33 15.07 3.71
N ILE A 78 -3.99 13.89 3.17
CA ILE A 78 -4.62 13.31 1.99
C ILE A 78 -5.76 12.40 2.45
N THR A 79 -7.00 12.84 2.28
CA THR A 79 -8.18 12.06 2.64
C THR A 79 -9.03 11.69 1.44
N GLY A 80 -9.98 10.77 1.64
CA GLY A 80 -11.00 10.47 0.65
C GLY A 80 -11.52 9.04 0.67
N LYS A 81 -12.47 8.77 -0.22
CA LYS A 81 -13.17 7.47 -0.32
C LYS A 81 -12.20 6.31 -0.52
N PRO A 82 -12.52 5.09 -0.04
CA PRO A 82 -11.78 3.89 -0.40
C PRO A 82 -11.72 3.71 -1.92
N GLY A 83 -10.57 3.31 -2.46
CA GLY A 83 -10.40 3.10 -3.90
C GLY A 83 -10.30 4.37 -4.76
N SER A 84 -10.21 5.57 -4.15
CA SER A 84 -10.03 6.85 -4.86
C SER A 84 -8.60 7.12 -5.36
N GLY A 85 -7.62 6.28 -4.99
CA GLY A 85 -6.23 6.41 -5.46
C GLY A 85 -5.23 7.05 -4.48
N LYS A 86 -5.59 7.23 -3.20
CA LYS A 86 -4.70 7.81 -2.16
C LYS A 86 -3.28 7.20 -2.14
N SER A 87 -3.16 5.88 -1.99
CA SER A 87 -1.86 5.21 -1.95
C SER A 87 -1.06 5.38 -3.24
N THR A 88 -1.74 5.41 -4.39
CA THR A 88 -1.11 5.66 -5.69
C THR A 88 -0.58 7.09 -5.79
N LEU A 89 -1.36 8.08 -5.32
CA LEU A 89 -0.91 9.47 -5.22
C LEU A 89 0.27 9.62 -4.24
N MET A 90 0.18 8.99 -3.05
CA MET A 90 1.26 9.05 -2.06
C MET A 90 2.57 8.52 -2.64
N LYS A 91 2.52 7.38 -3.35
CA LYS A 91 3.68 6.84 -4.07
C LYS A 91 4.17 7.75 -5.18
N TYR A 92 3.26 8.36 -5.95
CA TYR A 92 3.62 9.31 -6.99
C TYR A 92 4.46 10.48 -6.48
N VAL A 93 4.18 11.00 -5.27
CA VAL A 93 4.87 12.17 -4.71
C VAL A 93 6.07 11.84 -3.81
N SER A 94 6.24 10.59 -3.38
CA SER A 94 7.26 10.21 -2.37
C SER A 94 8.24 9.12 -2.80
N ASP A 95 8.07 8.48 -3.96
CA ASP A 95 9.05 7.53 -4.52
C ASP A 95 10.26 8.27 -5.15
N PHE A 96 11.08 8.87 -4.29
CA PHE A 96 12.28 9.63 -4.71
C PHE A 96 13.37 8.74 -5.32
N LYS A 97 13.32 7.41 -5.08
CA LYS A 97 14.27 6.43 -5.63
C LYS A 97 14.02 6.19 -7.13
N SER A 98 12.76 6.12 -7.55
CA SER A 98 12.39 5.91 -8.96
C SER A 98 12.64 7.13 -9.87
N LYS A 99 12.80 8.33 -9.29
CA LYS A 99 12.88 9.60 -10.01
C LYS A 99 11.70 9.85 -10.95
N GLY A 100 10.51 9.36 -10.60
CA GLY A 100 9.27 9.68 -11.29
C GLY A 100 8.97 11.18 -11.29
N GLU A 101 8.15 11.64 -12.24
CA GLU A 101 7.80 13.06 -12.41
C GLU A 101 7.28 13.69 -11.10
N GLY A 102 6.35 13.03 -10.42
CA GLY A 102 5.74 13.55 -9.19
C GLY A 102 6.74 13.69 -8.05
N ALA A 103 7.57 12.68 -7.81
CA ALA A 103 8.60 12.73 -6.77
C ALA A 103 9.67 13.79 -7.09
N ARG A 104 10.02 13.98 -8.37
CA ARG A 104 10.91 15.08 -8.79
C ARG A 104 10.31 16.45 -8.47
N LEU A 105 9.06 16.70 -8.87
CA LEU A 105 8.36 17.97 -8.59
C LEU A 105 8.22 18.19 -7.08
N CYS A 106 7.86 17.16 -6.32
CA CYS A 106 7.81 17.21 -4.86
C CYS A 106 9.15 17.64 -4.27
N LEU A 107 10.24 17.00 -4.71
CA LEU A 107 11.59 17.32 -4.24
C LEU A 107 12.01 18.75 -4.62
N GLU A 108 11.65 19.25 -5.80
CA GLU A 108 11.90 20.63 -6.21
C GLU A 108 11.24 21.65 -5.27
N HIS A 109 9.99 21.40 -4.87
CA HIS A 109 9.29 22.24 -3.91
C HIS A 109 9.89 22.13 -2.50
N LEU A 110 10.19 20.91 -2.02
CA LEU A 110 10.82 20.71 -0.71
C LEU A 110 12.22 21.35 -0.64
N THR A 111 12.96 21.38 -1.75
CA THR A 111 14.28 22.02 -1.82
C THR A 111 14.17 23.53 -1.62
N LYS A 112 13.08 24.16 -2.09
CA LYS A 112 12.81 25.58 -1.81
C LYS A 112 12.58 25.83 -0.32
N TRP A 113 11.88 24.90 0.36
CA TRP A 113 11.66 24.98 1.81
C TRP A 113 12.92 24.70 2.63
N SER A 114 13.74 23.73 2.21
CA SER A 114 15.00 23.42 2.89
C SER A 114 16.06 24.51 2.67
N GLY A 115 16.03 25.20 1.53
CA GLY A 115 17.04 26.20 1.20
C GLY A 115 18.44 25.57 1.19
N SER A 116 19.35 26.07 2.02
CA SER A 116 20.69 25.51 2.20
C SER A 116 20.76 24.32 3.18
N ALA A 117 19.70 24.07 3.95
CA ALA A 117 19.65 22.95 4.89
C ALA A 117 19.62 21.61 4.14
N LYS A 118 20.25 20.60 4.72
CA LYS A 118 20.19 19.23 4.18
C LYS A 118 18.75 18.70 4.33
N LEU A 119 18.13 18.28 3.24
CA LEU A 119 16.82 17.63 3.27
C LEU A 119 16.98 16.11 3.42
N HIS A 120 16.26 15.54 4.38
CA HIS A 120 16.06 14.10 4.54
C HIS A 120 14.61 13.73 4.29
N THR A 121 14.38 12.59 3.64
CA THR A 121 13.02 12.10 3.36
C THR A 121 12.87 10.66 3.80
N ALA A 122 11.72 10.32 4.37
CA ALA A 122 11.40 8.93 4.70
C ALA A 122 9.92 8.65 4.43
N GLY A 123 9.59 7.39 4.13
CA GLY A 123 8.24 6.98 3.81
C GLY A 123 7.82 5.68 4.46
N PHE A 124 6.53 5.53 4.75
CA PHE A 124 5.95 4.25 5.12
C PHE A 124 4.53 4.09 4.55
N TYR A 125 4.18 2.85 4.22
CA TYR A 125 2.87 2.50 3.69
C TYR A 125 2.29 1.37 4.53
N PHE A 126 1.26 1.66 5.32
CA PHE A 126 0.53 0.60 5.99
C PHE A 126 -0.17 -0.29 4.97
N TRP A 127 -0.35 -1.57 5.34
CA TRP A 127 -1.06 -2.51 4.49
C TRP A 127 -1.98 -3.42 5.28
N ALA A 128 -3.26 -3.07 5.34
CA ALA A 128 -4.26 -3.85 6.04
C ALA A 128 -4.45 -5.26 5.46
N SER A 129 -4.00 -5.53 4.21
CA SER A 129 -4.03 -6.88 3.59
C SER A 129 -2.69 -7.61 3.67
N GLY A 130 -1.69 -7.01 4.33
CA GLY A 130 -0.40 -7.61 4.60
C GLY A 130 -0.38 -8.40 5.92
N SER A 131 0.83 -8.79 6.31
CA SER A 131 1.14 -9.42 7.60
C SER A 131 0.87 -8.50 8.80
N GLU A 132 0.91 -9.05 10.01
CA GLU A 132 0.77 -8.25 11.25
C GLU A 132 1.81 -7.14 11.35
N ILE A 133 3.07 -7.43 11.01
CA ILE A 133 4.14 -6.43 11.04
C ILE A 133 3.84 -5.27 10.09
N GLU A 134 3.31 -5.50 8.88
CA GLU A 134 2.95 -4.46 7.89
C GLU A 134 1.77 -3.56 8.31
N ARG A 135 1.10 -3.90 9.41
CA ARG A 135 -0.03 -3.15 9.99
C ARG A 135 0.33 -2.51 11.33
N SER A 136 1.59 -2.59 11.76
CA SER A 136 2.05 -2.18 13.09
C SER A 136 2.77 -0.84 13.10
N GLN A 137 2.74 -0.15 14.25
CA GLN A 137 3.57 1.03 14.53
C GLN A 137 5.05 0.66 14.51
N ASN A 138 5.40 -0.53 15.01
CA ASN A 138 6.75 -1.07 15.02
C ASN A 138 7.40 -1.00 13.63
N ALA A 139 6.71 -1.53 12.60
CA ALA A 139 7.23 -1.53 11.23
C ALA A 139 7.30 -0.14 10.62
N MET A 140 6.34 0.73 10.95
CA MET A 140 6.38 2.14 10.54
C MET A 140 7.66 2.80 11.04
N ILE A 141 7.90 2.76 12.36
CA ILE A 141 9.05 3.44 12.96
C ILE A 141 10.37 2.81 12.49
N ARG A 142 10.46 1.47 12.45
CA ARG A 142 11.64 0.77 11.92
C ARG A 142 11.96 1.17 10.49
N SER A 143 10.95 1.31 9.63
CA SER A 143 11.15 1.71 8.24
C SER A 143 11.64 3.15 8.11
N LEU A 144 11.09 4.06 8.92
CA LEU A 144 11.51 5.46 8.96
C LEU A 144 12.96 5.57 9.46
N LEU A 145 13.27 4.92 10.59
CA LEU A 145 14.63 4.86 11.13
C LEU A 145 15.61 4.24 10.13
N PHE A 146 15.24 3.13 9.49
CA PHE A 146 16.11 2.49 8.49
C PHE A 146 16.48 3.49 7.38
N GLN A 147 15.51 4.23 6.83
CA GLN A 147 15.77 5.19 5.76
C GLN A 147 16.65 6.37 6.23
N LEU A 148 16.38 6.92 7.41
CA LEU A 148 17.15 8.04 7.96
C LEU A 148 18.60 7.62 8.32
N LEU A 149 18.77 6.43 8.89
CA LEU A 149 20.08 5.93 9.35
C LEU A 149 20.91 5.32 8.23
N GLU A 150 20.28 4.85 7.14
CA GLU A 150 20.99 4.50 5.91
C GLU A 150 21.70 5.73 5.31
N GLU A 151 21.09 6.92 5.43
CA GLU A 151 21.72 8.18 4.99
C GLU A 151 22.70 8.76 6.00
N ARG A 152 22.42 8.63 7.31
CA ARG A 152 23.20 9.23 8.41
C ARG A 152 23.52 8.18 9.49
N PRO A 153 24.39 7.20 9.22
CA PRO A 153 24.72 6.15 10.19
C PRO A 153 25.49 6.66 11.41
N GLU A 154 26.12 7.84 11.32
CA GLU A 154 26.96 8.39 12.38
C GLU A 154 26.22 8.88 13.62
N ILE A 155 24.89 9.08 13.54
CA ILE A 155 24.06 9.48 14.69
C ILE A 155 23.61 8.30 15.57
N ILE A 156 23.86 7.04 15.16
CA ILE A 156 23.42 5.84 15.89
C ILE A 156 23.93 5.81 17.33
N SER A 157 25.17 6.26 17.57
CA SER A 157 25.75 6.31 18.92
C SER A 157 25.01 7.26 19.86
N ALA A 158 24.37 8.31 19.33
CA ALA A 158 23.55 9.24 20.11
C ALA A 158 22.11 8.73 20.31
N ILE A 159 21.60 7.94 19.36
CA ILE A 159 20.24 7.41 19.39
C ILE A 159 20.10 6.25 20.38
N ALA A 160 21.07 5.34 20.39
CA ALA A 160 21.05 4.14 21.21
C ALA A 160 22.40 3.96 21.95
N PRO A 161 22.76 4.88 22.87
CA PRO A 161 24.07 4.89 23.52
C PRO A 161 24.37 3.59 24.27
N ALA A 162 23.41 3.03 25.00
CA ALA A 162 23.61 1.76 25.71
C ALA A 162 23.86 0.57 24.76
N VAL A 163 23.16 0.53 23.62
CA VAL A 163 23.36 -0.50 22.58
C VAL A 163 24.73 -0.33 21.94
N TRP A 164 25.09 0.91 21.62
CA TRP A 164 26.39 1.26 21.06
C TRP A 164 27.54 0.86 21.99
N GLU A 165 27.47 1.26 23.26
CA GLU A 165 28.46 0.94 24.29
C GLU A 165 28.58 -0.57 24.50
N SER A 166 27.46 -1.30 24.56
CA SER A 166 27.49 -2.76 24.75
C SER A 166 28.13 -3.48 23.57
N ALA A 167 27.78 -3.10 22.34
CA ALA A 167 28.37 -3.66 21.13
C ALA A 167 29.86 -3.29 21.01
N TYR A 168 30.22 -2.09 21.44
CA TYR A 168 31.58 -1.60 21.35
C TYR A 168 32.51 -2.20 22.40
N LEU A 169 32.13 -2.15 23.69
CA LEU A 169 32.97 -2.55 24.82
C LEU A 169 32.97 -4.06 25.07
N PHE A 170 31.86 -4.75 24.75
CA PHE A 170 31.66 -6.14 25.14
C PHE A 170 31.36 -7.08 23.97
N ASP A 171 31.55 -6.64 22.72
CA ASP A 171 31.23 -7.45 21.53
C ASP A 171 29.78 -7.99 21.53
N THR A 172 28.86 -7.30 22.23
CA THR A 172 27.48 -7.77 22.36
C THR A 172 26.78 -7.68 21.01
N PRO A 173 26.22 -8.78 20.48
CA PRO A 173 25.49 -8.74 19.22
C PRO A 173 24.28 -7.80 19.34
N ILE A 174 24.12 -6.92 18.36
CA ILE A 174 22.93 -6.07 18.28
C ILE A 174 21.77 -6.96 17.81
N SER A 175 20.88 -7.26 18.76
CA SER A 175 19.74 -8.13 18.53
C SER A 175 18.45 -7.33 18.68
N GLY A 176 17.70 -7.18 17.60
CA GLY A 176 16.26 -6.94 17.69
C GLY A 176 15.52 -8.20 18.17
N PRO A 177 14.18 -8.17 18.29
CA PRO A 177 13.29 -7.05 17.97
C PRO A 177 13.27 -5.97 19.07
N TRP A 178 13.14 -4.71 18.65
CA TRP A 178 12.99 -3.54 19.52
C TRP A 178 11.54 -3.34 19.95
N THR A 179 11.32 -2.88 21.19
CA THR A 179 9.97 -2.54 21.65
C THR A 179 9.46 -1.25 20.99
N ASP A 180 8.15 -1.03 21.03
CA ASP A 180 7.56 0.18 20.46
C ASP A 180 8.03 1.44 21.21
N GLU A 181 8.24 1.37 22.51
CA GLU A 181 8.78 2.47 23.33
C GLU A 181 10.21 2.82 22.91
N GLU A 182 11.09 1.82 22.76
CA GLU A 182 12.47 2.00 22.29
C GLU A 182 12.48 2.64 20.91
N LEU A 183 11.66 2.14 19.99
CA LEU A 183 11.57 2.66 18.63
C LEU A 183 11.09 4.11 18.59
N VAL A 184 10.06 4.47 19.38
CA VAL A 184 9.60 5.87 19.48
C VAL A 184 10.73 6.76 20.01
N GLN A 185 11.45 6.34 21.05
CA GLN A 185 12.59 7.08 21.57
C GLN A 185 13.69 7.23 20.52
N PHE A 186 14.03 6.15 19.81
CA PHE A 186 15.03 6.17 18.77
C PHE A 186 14.65 7.11 17.63
N LEU A 187 13.39 7.10 17.18
CA LEU A 187 12.91 7.98 16.12
C LEU A 187 12.99 9.45 16.51
N LEU A 188 12.53 9.79 17.72
CA LEU A 188 12.57 11.17 18.19
C LEU A 188 14.00 11.64 18.42
N CYS A 189 14.87 10.80 18.95
CA CYS A 189 16.30 11.12 19.10
C CYS A 189 16.96 11.30 17.73
N ALA A 190 16.74 10.40 16.79
CA ALA A 190 17.27 10.49 15.43
C ALA A 190 16.83 11.80 14.75
N THR A 191 15.53 12.11 14.85
CA THR A 191 14.98 13.34 14.30
C THR A 191 15.67 14.57 14.90
N ARG A 192 15.81 14.65 16.22
CA ARG A 192 16.52 15.77 16.88
C ARG A 192 17.98 15.88 16.45
N GLN A 193 18.73 14.77 16.42
CA GLN A 193 20.14 14.77 16.01
C GLN A 193 20.34 15.28 14.57
N LEU A 194 19.41 14.94 13.67
CA LEU A 194 19.44 15.45 12.30
C LEU A 194 19.14 16.96 12.25
N LEU A 195 18.13 17.42 13.00
CA LEU A 195 17.76 18.83 13.07
C LEU A 195 18.88 19.70 13.68
N ASP A 196 19.57 19.21 14.72
CA ASP A 196 20.73 19.87 15.32
C ASP A 196 21.88 20.07 14.29
N GLY A 197 21.95 19.20 13.28
CA GLY A 197 22.82 19.33 12.12
C GLY A 197 22.34 20.33 11.06
N ALA A 198 21.38 21.21 11.39
CA ALA A 198 20.71 22.14 10.48
C ALA A 198 20.08 21.44 9.26
N ALA A 199 19.49 20.25 9.48
CA ALA A 199 18.73 19.54 8.47
C ALA A 199 17.23 19.86 8.55
N LYS A 200 16.50 19.50 7.49
CA LYS A 200 15.04 19.46 7.47
C LYS A 200 14.56 18.07 7.10
N ILE A 201 13.42 17.66 7.62
CA ILE A 201 12.93 16.28 7.44
C ILE A 201 11.50 16.31 6.89
N CYS A 202 11.23 15.56 5.82
CA CYS A 202 9.89 15.37 5.27
C CYS A 202 9.52 13.88 5.27
N ILE A 203 8.43 13.53 5.94
CA ILE A 203 7.99 12.14 6.11
C ILE A 203 6.63 11.93 5.44
N PHE A 204 6.49 10.83 4.72
CA PHE A 204 5.26 10.42 4.05
C PHE A 204 4.70 9.16 4.70
N ILE A 205 3.47 9.18 5.20
CA ILE A 205 2.84 8.02 5.84
C ILE A 205 1.49 7.74 5.19
N ASP A 206 1.42 6.67 4.41
CA ASP A 206 0.19 6.25 3.74
C ASP A 206 -0.64 5.31 4.63
N GLY A 207 -1.93 5.61 4.74
CA GLY A 207 -2.92 4.68 5.24
C GLY A 207 -2.95 4.55 6.76
N LEU A 208 -3.03 5.67 7.50
CA LEU A 208 -3.16 5.61 8.97
C LEU A 208 -4.39 4.79 9.42
N ASP A 209 -5.46 4.74 8.63
CA ASP A 209 -6.64 3.90 8.87
C ASP A 209 -6.43 2.40 8.61
N GLU A 210 -5.24 2.02 8.15
CA GLU A 210 -4.82 0.63 7.96
C GLU A 210 -4.01 0.09 9.16
N PHE A 211 -3.68 0.95 10.12
CA PHE A 211 -3.00 0.55 11.37
C PHE A 211 -3.87 -0.40 12.19
N GLU A 212 -3.30 -1.53 12.61
CA GLU A 212 -3.93 -2.51 13.48
C GLU A 212 -3.67 -2.15 14.94
N GLY A 213 -4.50 -1.25 15.47
CA GLY A 213 -4.43 -0.76 16.84
C GLY A 213 -5.35 0.44 17.05
N SER A 214 -5.22 1.09 18.21
CA SER A 214 -5.96 2.33 18.47
C SER A 214 -5.42 3.46 17.59
N PRO A 215 -6.25 4.20 16.83
CA PRO A 215 -5.82 5.40 16.10
C PRO A 215 -5.06 6.39 16.99
N HIS A 216 -5.39 6.47 18.28
CA HIS A 216 -4.69 7.33 19.23
C HIS A 216 -3.20 6.99 19.41
N THR A 217 -2.83 5.71 19.28
CA THR A 217 -1.45 5.25 19.42
C THR A 217 -0.58 5.78 18.28
N VAL A 218 -1.00 5.60 17.03
CA VAL A 218 -0.27 6.15 15.88
C VAL A 218 -0.30 7.67 15.87
N LEU A 219 -1.44 8.29 16.22
CA LEU A 219 -1.55 9.75 16.35
C LEU A 219 -0.61 10.32 17.41
N SER A 220 -0.33 9.59 18.50
CA SER A 220 0.64 10.02 19.50
C SER A 220 2.05 10.21 18.90
N VAL A 221 2.48 9.30 18.02
CA VAL A 221 3.77 9.42 17.32
C VAL A 221 3.75 10.60 16.36
N ILE A 222 2.66 10.77 15.59
CA ILE A 222 2.49 11.91 14.69
C ILE A 222 2.58 13.24 15.44
N ARG A 223 1.90 13.39 16.59
CA ARG A 223 1.96 14.60 17.42
C ARG A 223 3.36 14.88 17.94
N GLN A 224 4.09 13.86 18.38
CA GLN A 224 5.46 14.01 18.87
C GLN A 224 6.41 14.47 17.75
N LEU A 225 6.24 13.97 16.53
CA LEU A 225 7.00 14.43 15.36
C LEU A 225 6.62 15.86 14.96
N LEU A 226 5.34 16.21 14.97
CA LEU A 226 4.87 17.58 14.71
C LEU A 226 5.28 18.59 15.80
N GLY A 227 5.67 18.12 16.99
CA GLY A 227 6.23 18.97 18.04
C GLY A 227 7.69 19.36 17.81
N LEU A 228 8.35 18.83 16.77
CA LEU A 228 9.73 19.13 16.43
C LEU A 228 9.79 20.16 15.29
N PRO A 229 10.68 21.16 15.37
CA PRO A 229 10.80 22.18 14.32
C PRO A 229 11.34 21.56 13.02
N ASP A 230 11.02 22.18 11.89
CA ASP A 230 11.53 21.78 10.57
C ASP A 230 11.24 20.32 10.18
N VAL A 231 10.16 19.75 10.73
CA VAL A 231 9.58 18.46 10.32
C VAL A 231 8.30 18.70 9.54
N LYS A 232 8.22 18.11 8.34
CA LYS A 232 7.00 18.01 7.54
C LYS A 232 6.49 16.58 7.53
N LEU A 233 5.17 16.41 7.67
CA LEU A 233 4.45 15.16 7.57
C LEU A 233 3.37 15.28 6.49
N CYS A 234 3.39 14.39 5.50
CA CYS A 234 2.26 14.16 4.61
C CYS A 234 1.64 12.81 4.95
N VAL A 235 0.41 12.83 5.47
CA VAL A 235 -0.28 11.61 5.92
C VAL A 235 -1.50 11.35 5.06
N SER A 236 -1.85 10.08 4.84
CA SER A 236 -3.12 9.71 4.21
C SER A 236 -3.97 8.84 5.12
N SER A 237 -5.29 9.01 5.03
CA SER A 237 -6.25 8.11 5.68
C SER A 237 -7.64 8.21 5.06
N ARG A 238 -8.55 7.32 5.48
CA ARG A 238 -10.00 7.54 5.35
C ARG A 238 -10.45 8.69 6.28
N PRO A 239 -11.57 9.37 5.98
CA PRO A 239 -12.11 10.44 6.83
C PRO A 239 -12.83 9.85 8.05
N TRP A 240 -12.14 9.04 8.85
CA TRP A 240 -12.64 8.60 10.16
C TRP A 240 -12.63 9.77 11.14
N VAL A 241 -13.51 9.72 12.14
CA VAL A 241 -13.72 10.82 13.09
C VAL A 241 -12.42 11.16 13.81
N GLU A 242 -11.65 10.16 14.23
CA GLU A 242 -10.41 10.32 14.97
C GLU A 242 -9.35 11.09 14.17
N PHE A 243 -9.28 10.87 12.85
CA PHE A 243 -8.37 11.62 11.96
C PHE A 243 -8.95 12.97 11.56
N GLY A 244 -10.27 13.04 11.39
CA GLY A 244 -10.99 14.29 11.14
C GLY A 244 -10.72 15.28 12.28
N ASP A 245 -11.04 14.90 13.51
CA ASP A 245 -10.87 15.74 14.70
C ASP A 245 -9.42 16.20 14.89
N GLU A 246 -8.44 15.36 14.55
CA GLU A 246 -7.02 15.70 14.64
C GLU A 246 -6.55 16.65 13.53
N PHE A 247 -7.05 16.48 12.30
CA PHE A 247 -6.47 17.10 11.10
C PHE A 247 -7.36 18.17 10.44
N ASP A 248 -8.61 18.39 10.88
CA ASP A 248 -9.61 19.24 10.20
C ASP A 248 -9.14 20.68 9.91
N LYS A 249 -8.22 21.21 10.72
CA LYS A 249 -7.65 22.57 10.58
C LYS A 249 -6.35 22.63 9.80
N ARG A 250 -5.84 21.49 9.33
CA ARG A 250 -4.57 21.38 8.60
C ARG A 250 -4.85 21.40 7.09
N PRO A 251 -3.87 21.86 6.29
CA PRO A 251 -3.94 21.74 4.84
C PRO A 251 -4.29 20.31 4.42
N SER A 252 -5.29 20.16 3.55
CA SER A 252 -5.79 18.85 3.18
C SER A 252 -6.38 18.81 1.78
N LEU A 253 -6.45 17.61 1.21
CA LEU A 253 -7.15 17.34 -0.03
C LEU A 253 -8.09 16.14 0.11
N ARG A 254 -9.19 16.20 -0.63
CA ARG A 254 -10.19 15.13 -0.71
C ARG A 254 -10.12 14.50 -2.10
N MET A 255 -9.57 13.29 -2.19
CA MET A 255 -9.29 12.62 -3.47
C MET A 255 -10.48 12.57 -4.42
N GLN A 256 -11.66 12.16 -3.94
CA GLN A 256 -12.83 12.00 -4.80
C GLN A 256 -13.31 13.31 -5.46
N GLU A 257 -12.91 14.46 -4.93
CA GLU A 257 -13.27 15.78 -5.49
C GLU A 257 -12.30 16.21 -6.60
N LEU A 258 -11.13 15.57 -6.69
CA LEU A 258 -10.03 15.97 -7.57
C LEU A 258 -9.70 14.93 -8.65
N THR A 259 -10.20 13.70 -8.52
CA THR A 259 -9.92 12.60 -9.47
C THR A 259 -10.69 12.70 -10.79
N HIS A 260 -11.65 13.61 -10.93
CA HIS A 260 -12.50 13.70 -12.11
C HIS A 260 -11.73 13.85 -13.44
N PRO A 261 -10.74 14.76 -13.59
CA PRO A 261 -9.97 14.89 -14.84
C PRO A 261 -9.20 13.61 -15.17
N ASP A 262 -8.59 12.98 -14.18
CA ASP A 262 -7.81 11.74 -14.35
C ASP A 262 -8.71 10.55 -14.71
N ILE A 263 -9.89 10.45 -14.10
CA ILE A 263 -10.90 9.44 -14.42
C ILE A 263 -11.37 9.61 -15.87
N LYS A 264 -11.65 10.84 -16.29
CA LYS A 264 -12.03 11.13 -17.68
C LYS A 264 -10.94 10.67 -18.65
N HIS A 265 -9.70 11.10 -18.42
CA HIS A 265 -8.54 10.71 -19.24
C HIS A 265 -8.38 9.18 -19.30
N TYR A 266 -8.52 8.50 -18.17
CA TYR A 266 -8.44 7.04 -18.09
C TYR A 266 -9.51 6.36 -18.93
N VAL A 267 -10.78 6.78 -18.81
CA VAL A 267 -11.91 6.19 -19.56
C VAL A 267 -11.72 6.42 -21.06
N GLU A 268 -11.47 7.67 -21.47
CA GLU A 268 -11.31 8.05 -22.87
C GLU A 268 -10.15 7.30 -23.53
N SER A 269 -8.99 7.21 -22.86
CA SER A 269 -7.82 6.52 -23.38
C SER A 269 -8.09 5.03 -23.63
N HIS A 270 -8.69 4.32 -22.67
CA HIS A 270 -8.98 2.88 -22.82
C HIS A 270 -10.05 2.62 -23.90
N PHE A 271 -11.05 3.49 -23.97
CA PHE A 271 -12.11 3.38 -24.97
C PHE A 271 -11.56 3.69 -26.38
N ASP A 272 -10.75 4.73 -26.53
CA ASP A 272 -10.11 5.08 -27.80
C ASP A 272 -8.98 4.11 -28.20
N GLU A 273 -8.55 3.18 -27.35
CA GLU A 273 -7.69 2.06 -27.73
C GLU A 273 -8.50 0.85 -28.25
N ASN A 274 -9.76 0.71 -27.83
CA ASN A 274 -10.59 -0.44 -28.17
C ASN A 274 -11.23 -0.34 -29.56
N ARG A 275 -11.02 -1.36 -30.41
CA ARG A 275 -11.57 -1.40 -31.77
C ARG A 275 -13.11 -1.37 -31.81
N GLY A 276 -13.78 -2.05 -30.88
CA GLY A 276 -15.24 -2.08 -30.78
C GLY A 276 -15.81 -0.70 -30.45
N PHE A 277 -15.19 -0.01 -29.48
CA PHE A 277 -15.58 1.36 -29.15
C PHE A 277 -15.35 2.33 -30.31
N LYS A 278 -14.23 2.24 -31.04
CA LYS A 278 -14.00 3.09 -32.23
C LYS A 278 -15.12 2.97 -33.26
N ARG A 279 -15.56 1.74 -33.54
CA ARG A 279 -16.70 1.50 -34.45
C ARG A 279 -17.99 2.08 -33.89
N LEU A 280 -18.25 1.90 -32.59
CA LEU A 280 -19.41 2.45 -31.92
C LEU A 280 -19.42 3.98 -31.99
N LYS A 281 -18.30 4.65 -31.70
CA LYS A 281 -18.14 6.11 -31.74
C LYS A 281 -18.34 6.68 -33.15
N GLN A 282 -17.93 5.96 -34.18
CA GLN A 282 -18.18 6.36 -35.58
C GLN A 282 -19.65 6.23 -35.97
N ARG A 283 -20.33 5.18 -35.50
CA ARG A 283 -21.75 4.94 -35.81
C ARG A 283 -22.68 5.83 -34.98
N GLU A 284 -22.35 6.04 -33.71
CA GLU A 284 -23.21 6.62 -32.67
C GLU A 284 -22.40 7.54 -31.72
N PRO A 285 -21.91 8.69 -32.21
CA PRO A 285 -21.02 9.56 -31.44
C PRO A 285 -21.69 10.09 -30.15
N GLU A 286 -22.95 10.49 -30.22
CA GLU A 286 -23.71 11.03 -29.07
C GLU A 286 -23.85 9.99 -27.95
N TYR A 287 -24.06 8.73 -28.30
CA TYR A 287 -24.13 7.63 -27.34
C TYR A 287 -22.76 7.36 -26.71
N ALA A 288 -21.69 7.33 -27.51
CA ALA A 288 -20.33 7.13 -27.01
C ALA A 288 -19.95 8.21 -25.98
N ASP A 289 -20.26 9.48 -26.25
CA ASP A 289 -20.02 10.59 -25.32
C ASP A 289 -20.92 10.50 -24.08
N SER A 290 -22.19 10.10 -24.24
CA SER A 290 -23.10 9.85 -23.13
C SER A 290 -22.60 8.72 -22.21
N LEU A 291 -22.09 7.63 -22.79
CA LEU A 291 -21.56 6.48 -22.05
C LEU A 291 -20.37 6.91 -21.19
N THR A 292 -19.40 7.62 -21.76
CA THR A 292 -18.24 8.15 -21.04
C THR A 292 -18.68 9.08 -19.89
N ARG A 293 -19.58 10.02 -20.15
CA ARG A 293 -20.10 10.94 -19.11
C ARG A 293 -20.79 10.20 -17.95
N GLN A 294 -21.62 9.20 -18.26
CA GLN A 294 -22.32 8.42 -17.24
C GLN A 294 -21.35 7.61 -16.36
N ILE A 295 -20.27 7.05 -16.94
CA ILE A 295 -19.23 6.35 -16.16
C ILE A 295 -18.55 7.32 -15.19
N ILE A 296 -18.14 8.49 -15.69
CA ILE A 296 -17.45 9.51 -14.87
C ILE A 296 -18.37 9.96 -13.73
N GLN A 297 -19.63 10.28 -14.03
CA GLN A 297 -20.60 10.73 -13.03
C GLN A 297 -20.90 9.64 -11.98
N LYS A 298 -21.16 8.41 -12.41
CA LYS A 298 -21.46 7.29 -11.49
C LYS A 298 -20.26 6.90 -10.63
N SER A 299 -19.04 7.14 -11.09
CA SER A 299 -17.84 6.77 -10.32
C SER A 299 -17.72 7.52 -8.99
N ASP A 300 -18.29 8.72 -8.90
CA ASP A 300 -18.27 9.57 -7.71
C ASP A 300 -16.86 9.68 -7.08
N GLY A 301 -15.86 9.79 -7.97
CA GLY A 301 -14.44 9.93 -7.67
C GLY A 301 -13.70 8.65 -7.24
N VAL A 302 -14.34 7.47 -7.34
CA VAL A 302 -13.78 6.16 -6.95
C VAL A 302 -13.09 5.48 -8.14
N PHE A 303 -11.78 5.65 -8.25
CA PHE A 303 -10.98 5.11 -9.36
C PHE A 303 -11.06 3.57 -9.49
N LEU A 304 -11.16 2.85 -8.37
CA LEU A 304 -11.33 1.39 -8.37
C LEU A 304 -12.63 0.97 -9.07
N TRP A 305 -13.71 1.71 -8.86
CA TRP A 305 -14.99 1.47 -9.53
C TRP A 305 -14.83 1.64 -11.03
N VAL A 306 -14.19 2.72 -11.47
CA VAL A 306 -13.92 3.01 -12.89
C VAL A 306 -13.14 1.87 -13.53
N ARG A 307 -12.07 1.38 -12.90
CA ARG A 307 -11.28 0.25 -13.41
C ARG A 307 -12.15 -0.99 -13.66
N ILE A 308 -12.99 -1.35 -12.70
CA ILE A 308 -13.87 -2.53 -12.80
C ILE A 308 -14.90 -2.34 -13.93
N VAL A 309 -15.55 -1.17 -13.98
CA VAL A 309 -16.63 -0.88 -14.93
C VAL A 309 -16.10 -0.76 -16.37
N VAL A 310 -15.00 -0.04 -16.57
CA VAL A 310 -14.35 0.08 -17.88
C VAL A 310 -13.95 -1.30 -18.41
N GLN A 311 -13.34 -2.14 -17.58
CA GLN A 311 -12.98 -3.50 -17.99
C GLN A 311 -14.21 -4.34 -18.39
N SER A 312 -15.31 -4.23 -17.65
CA SER A 312 -16.57 -4.92 -17.95
C SER A 312 -17.20 -4.46 -19.27
N LEU A 313 -17.20 -3.14 -19.54
CA LEU A 313 -17.73 -2.57 -20.77
C LEU A 313 -16.84 -2.88 -21.98
N LEU A 314 -15.52 -2.84 -21.83
CA LEU A 314 -14.58 -3.21 -22.88
C LEU A 314 -14.73 -4.68 -23.31
N ALA A 315 -15.03 -5.58 -22.37
CA ALA A 315 -15.34 -6.96 -22.69
C ALA A 315 -16.60 -7.07 -23.56
N GLY A 316 -17.67 -6.35 -23.21
CA GLY A 316 -18.90 -6.29 -24.03
C GLY A 316 -18.66 -5.71 -25.41
N LEU A 317 -17.93 -4.59 -25.51
CA LEU A 317 -17.55 -3.96 -26.78
C LEU A 317 -16.72 -4.88 -27.67
N THR A 318 -15.87 -5.70 -27.08
CA THR A 318 -15.07 -6.70 -27.81
C THR A 318 -15.95 -7.81 -28.39
N ASN A 319 -17.04 -8.15 -27.69
CA ASN A 319 -18.04 -9.12 -28.14
C ASN A 319 -19.13 -8.50 -29.03
N ASP A 320 -18.98 -7.23 -29.43
CA ASP A 320 -19.94 -6.49 -30.26
C ASP A 320 -21.34 -6.39 -29.63
N ASP A 321 -21.40 -6.29 -28.28
CA ASP A 321 -22.63 -6.04 -27.50
C ASP A 321 -23.42 -4.85 -28.10
N ARG A 322 -24.76 -4.97 -28.15
CA ARG A 322 -25.60 -3.87 -28.67
C ARG A 322 -25.57 -2.70 -27.68
N ILE A 323 -25.91 -1.52 -28.18
CA ILE A 323 -26.04 -0.29 -27.36
C ILE A 323 -26.90 -0.55 -26.11
N ARG A 324 -28.06 -1.20 -26.29
CA ARG A 324 -28.97 -1.53 -25.20
C ARG A 324 -28.34 -2.47 -24.16
N ASP A 325 -27.47 -3.38 -24.59
CA ASP A 325 -26.76 -4.31 -23.69
C ASP A 325 -25.73 -3.56 -22.85
N LEU A 326 -24.98 -2.64 -23.46
CA LEU A 326 -24.04 -1.74 -22.78
C LEU A 326 -24.74 -0.80 -21.80
N GLU A 327 -25.89 -0.22 -22.18
CA GLU A 327 -26.72 0.58 -21.28
C GLU A 327 -27.24 -0.22 -20.09
N ASN A 328 -27.78 -1.41 -20.33
CA ASN A 328 -28.28 -2.28 -19.28
C ASN A 328 -27.14 -2.69 -18.33
N ARG A 329 -25.96 -2.99 -18.87
CA ARG A 329 -24.74 -3.28 -18.09
C ARG A 329 -24.37 -2.10 -17.21
N LEU A 330 -24.29 -0.88 -17.75
CA LEU A 330 -23.96 0.31 -16.96
C LEU A 330 -25.03 0.68 -15.94
N ARG A 331 -26.32 0.59 -16.29
CA ARG A 331 -27.45 0.87 -15.38
C ARG A 331 -27.47 -0.08 -14.19
N SER A 332 -27.23 -1.36 -14.45
CA SER A 332 -27.20 -2.38 -13.41
C SER A 332 -25.94 -2.35 -12.54
N LEU A 333 -24.92 -1.55 -12.86
CA LEU A 333 -23.74 -1.39 -12.01
C LEU A 333 -24.03 -0.31 -10.95
N PRO A 334 -24.05 -0.68 -9.65
CA PRO A 334 -24.28 0.26 -8.56
C PRO A 334 -23.03 1.13 -8.34
N PRO A 335 -23.18 2.39 -7.90
CA PRO A 335 -22.05 3.29 -7.66
C PRO A 335 -21.21 2.90 -6.42
N GLU A 336 -21.80 2.23 -5.45
CA GLU A 336 -21.15 1.79 -4.21
C GLU A 336 -20.35 0.50 -4.43
N LEU A 337 -19.11 0.47 -3.92
CA LEU A 337 -18.21 -0.69 -4.09
C LEU A 337 -18.78 -1.99 -3.51
N ASP A 338 -19.47 -1.94 -2.38
CA ASP A 338 -20.02 -3.14 -1.75
C ASP A 338 -21.13 -3.77 -2.60
N GLU A 339 -22.02 -2.94 -3.13
CA GLU A 339 -23.09 -3.38 -4.01
C GLU A 339 -22.51 -3.89 -5.34
N LEU A 340 -21.41 -3.29 -5.81
CA LEU A 340 -20.68 -3.75 -6.98
C LEU A 340 -20.07 -5.13 -6.73
N TYR A 341 -19.53 -5.39 -5.54
CA TYR A 341 -19.04 -6.72 -5.15
C TYR A 341 -20.18 -7.73 -5.01
N ASP A 342 -21.32 -7.34 -4.42
CA ASP A 342 -22.54 -8.17 -4.38
C ASP A 342 -22.94 -8.61 -5.79
N LYS A 343 -22.91 -7.68 -6.75
CA LYS A 343 -23.20 -8.00 -8.14
C LYS A 343 -22.18 -8.93 -8.76
N ILE A 344 -20.88 -8.68 -8.58
CA ILE A 344 -19.82 -9.56 -9.09
C ILE A 344 -19.98 -10.98 -8.53
N LEU A 345 -20.27 -11.13 -7.24
CA LEU A 345 -20.50 -12.44 -6.63
C LEU A 345 -21.80 -13.09 -7.11
N LYS A 346 -22.87 -12.32 -7.37
CA LYS A 346 -24.10 -12.83 -7.99
C LYS A 346 -23.85 -13.36 -9.41
N ASP A 347 -23.03 -12.65 -10.20
CA ASP A 347 -22.65 -13.06 -11.55
C ASP A 347 -21.79 -14.34 -11.52
N VAL A 348 -20.97 -14.55 -10.49
CA VAL A 348 -20.26 -15.83 -10.28
C VAL A 348 -21.25 -16.93 -9.88
N ASN A 349 -22.22 -16.60 -9.02
CA ASN A 349 -23.24 -17.53 -8.51
C ASN A 349 -24.20 -18.07 -9.58
N SER A 350 -24.14 -17.60 -10.83
CA SER A 350 -24.86 -18.27 -11.93
C SER A 350 -24.32 -19.68 -12.20
N ASP A 351 -23.09 -19.98 -11.77
CA ASP A 351 -22.48 -21.31 -11.79
C ASP A 351 -22.10 -21.69 -10.36
N THR A 352 -22.87 -22.61 -9.76
CA THR A 352 -22.70 -23.04 -8.36
C THR A 352 -21.28 -23.54 -8.07
N VAL A 353 -20.68 -24.28 -9.01
CA VAL A 353 -19.32 -24.82 -8.84
C VAL A 353 -18.31 -23.68 -8.80
N TYR A 354 -18.47 -22.67 -9.66
CA TYR A 354 -17.54 -21.55 -9.70
C TYR A 354 -17.65 -20.68 -8.45
N PHE A 355 -18.86 -20.53 -7.92
CA PHE A 355 -19.09 -19.79 -6.68
C PHE A 355 -18.48 -20.50 -5.48
N GLN A 356 -18.66 -21.82 -5.36
CA GLN A 356 -18.01 -22.63 -4.32
C GLN A 356 -16.47 -22.50 -4.37
N HIS A 357 -15.87 -22.60 -5.57
CA HIS A 357 -14.43 -22.40 -5.74
C HIS A 357 -13.99 -20.98 -5.36
N ALA A 358 -14.79 -19.96 -5.70
CA ALA A 358 -14.50 -18.59 -5.28
C ALA A 358 -14.49 -18.47 -3.75
N CYS A 359 -15.48 -19.05 -3.06
CA CYS A 359 -15.54 -19.12 -1.60
C CYS A 359 -14.31 -19.81 -1.00
N GLN A 360 -13.83 -20.90 -1.59
CA GLN A 360 -12.61 -21.59 -1.16
C GLN A 360 -11.39 -20.66 -1.26
N TYR A 361 -11.20 -19.98 -2.40
CA TYR A 361 -10.07 -19.04 -2.56
C TYR A 361 -10.15 -17.86 -1.58
N PHE A 362 -11.33 -17.29 -1.37
CA PHE A 362 -11.51 -16.22 -0.40
C PHE A 362 -11.18 -16.70 1.02
N GLU A 363 -11.69 -17.86 1.43
CA GLU A 363 -11.44 -18.38 2.77
C GLU A 363 -9.95 -18.70 2.99
N LEU A 364 -9.30 -19.40 2.04
CA LEU A 364 -7.86 -19.68 2.10
C LEU A 364 -7.04 -18.39 2.23
N LEU A 365 -7.34 -17.37 1.42
CA LEU A 365 -6.61 -16.12 1.45
C LEU A 365 -6.85 -15.34 2.76
N LEU A 366 -8.07 -15.37 3.30
CA LEU A 366 -8.40 -14.75 4.59
C LEU A 366 -7.65 -15.44 5.75
N LYS A 367 -7.52 -16.78 5.73
CA LYS A 367 -6.73 -17.52 6.72
C LYS A 367 -5.23 -17.26 6.63
N LEU A 368 -4.74 -16.93 5.43
CA LEU A 368 -3.35 -16.55 5.16
C LEU A 368 -3.08 -15.05 5.39
N GLY A 369 -4.01 -14.31 6.00
CA GLY A 369 -3.81 -12.90 6.33
C GLY A 369 -4.02 -11.92 5.18
N GLY A 370 -4.48 -12.38 4.00
CA GLY A 370 -4.87 -11.54 2.87
C GLY A 370 -3.89 -11.49 1.69
N SER A 371 -2.72 -12.13 1.83
CA SER A 371 -1.71 -12.23 0.77
C SER A 371 -0.94 -13.54 0.86
N THR A 372 -0.71 -14.22 -0.26
CA THR A 372 0.08 -15.47 -0.27
C THR A 372 0.85 -15.70 -1.57
N SER A 373 1.80 -16.63 -1.56
CA SER A 373 2.45 -17.11 -2.79
C SER A 373 1.44 -17.78 -3.72
N ALA A 374 1.46 -17.43 -5.01
CA ALA A 374 0.66 -18.11 -6.03
C ALA A 374 0.99 -19.61 -6.12
N VAL A 375 2.24 -19.99 -5.83
CA VAL A 375 2.61 -21.40 -5.79
C VAL A 375 1.93 -22.11 -4.61
N LEU A 376 1.96 -21.51 -3.41
CA LEU A 376 1.31 -22.09 -2.24
C LEU A 376 -0.20 -22.22 -2.46
N LEU A 377 -0.86 -21.17 -2.96
CA LEU A 377 -2.29 -21.25 -3.24
C LEU A 377 -2.61 -22.26 -4.35
N SER A 378 -1.75 -22.41 -5.36
CA SER A 378 -1.93 -23.43 -6.41
C SER A 378 -1.85 -24.86 -5.89
N PHE A 379 -1.17 -25.10 -4.77
CA PHE A 379 -1.16 -26.40 -4.10
C PHE A 379 -2.37 -26.58 -3.17
N ALA A 380 -2.84 -25.50 -2.54
CA ALA A 380 -4.07 -25.54 -1.75
C ALA A 380 -5.33 -25.77 -2.62
N ASP A 381 -5.26 -25.38 -3.89
CA ASP A 381 -6.28 -25.56 -4.94
C ASP A 381 -6.30 -26.97 -5.57
N GLU A 382 -5.52 -27.91 -5.05
CA GLU A 382 -5.56 -29.31 -5.50
C GLU A 382 -6.83 -30.01 -4.99
N GLU A 383 -7.37 -30.92 -5.80
CA GLU A 383 -8.65 -31.59 -5.53
C GLU A 383 -8.62 -32.50 -4.30
N THR A 384 -7.44 -32.99 -3.92
CA THR A 384 -7.27 -33.92 -2.79
C THR A 384 -6.09 -33.54 -1.93
N GLU A 385 -6.27 -33.63 -0.62
CA GLU A 385 -5.21 -33.40 0.35
C GLU A 385 -4.06 -34.42 0.22
N GLU A 386 -4.35 -35.60 -0.34
CA GLU A 386 -3.36 -36.65 -0.60
C GLU A 386 -2.40 -36.30 -1.75
N TYR A 387 -2.69 -35.27 -2.54
CA TYR A 387 -1.80 -34.81 -3.62
C TYR A 387 -0.37 -34.60 -3.12
N SER A 388 -0.22 -33.89 -2.00
CA SER A 388 1.09 -33.59 -1.42
C SER A 388 1.81 -34.85 -0.92
N VAL A 389 1.08 -35.85 -0.42
CA VAL A 389 1.66 -37.13 0.03
C VAL A 389 2.26 -37.90 -1.14
N ARG A 390 1.58 -37.90 -2.30
CA ARG A 390 2.04 -38.58 -3.53
C ARG A 390 3.07 -37.78 -4.32
N LEU A 391 3.23 -36.48 -4.00
CA LEU A 391 4.21 -35.62 -4.66
C LEU A 391 5.65 -36.12 -4.38
N PRO A 392 6.49 -36.33 -5.41
CA PRO A 392 7.89 -36.69 -5.21
C PRO A 392 8.69 -35.55 -4.59
N THR A 393 9.60 -35.88 -3.66
CA THR A 393 10.54 -34.92 -3.05
C THR A 393 11.60 -34.49 -4.06
N ARG A 394 11.38 -33.34 -4.70
CA ARG A 394 12.31 -32.73 -5.66
C ARG A 394 11.92 -31.27 -5.90
N PRO A 395 12.90 -30.39 -6.17
CA PRO A 395 12.62 -28.99 -6.46
C PRO A 395 11.63 -28.79 -7.61
N LEU A 396 10.65 -27.91 -7.40
CA LEU A 396 9.72 -27.49 -8.44
C LEU A 396 10.47 -26.68 -9.52
N LYS A 397 10.71 -27.33 -10.66
CA LYS A 397 11.38 -26.71 -11.82
C LYS A 397 10.62 -25.47 -12.30
N GLY A 398 11.36 -24.47 -12.79
CA GLY A 398 10.81 -23.16 -13.22
C GLY A 398 9.65 -23.25 -14.23
N ARG A 399 9.71 -24.16 -15.20
CA ARG A 399 8.61 -24.38 -16.16
C ARG A 399 7.32 -24.85 -15.48
N LYS A 400 7.40 -25.85 -14.61
CA LYS A 400 6.24 -26.37 -13.87
C LYS A 400 5.68 -25.32 -12.90
N ARG A 401 6.56 -24.53 -12.27
CA ARG A 401 6.17 -23.38 -11.45
C ARG A 401 5.35 -22.37 -12.26
N ALA A 402 5.83 -21.99 -13.44
CA ALA A 402 5.12 -21.05 -14.32
C ALA A 402 3.76 -21.60 -14.80
N GLU A 403 3.70 -22.89 -15.18
CA GLU A 403 2.46 -23.56 -15.59
C GLU A 403 1.41 -23.58 -14.47
N ARG A 404 1.82 -23.84 -13.22
CA ARG A 404 0.93 -23.78 -12.05
C ARG A 404 0.39 -22.38 -11.80
N ILE A 405 1.26 -21.37 -11.80
CA ILE A 405 0.87 -19.97 -11.59
C ILE A 405 -0.11 -19.52 -12.67
N GLU A 406 0.12 -19.89 -13.93
CA GLU A 406 -0.77 -19.55 -15.03
C GLU A 406 -2.13 -20.26 -14.94
N THR A 407 -2.15 -21.53 -14.51
CA THR A 407 -3.40 -22.27 -14.27
C THR A 407 -4.21 -21.61 -13.15
N LEU A 408 -3.57 -21.28 -12.03
CA LEU A 408 -4.21 -20.57 -10.93
C LEU A 408 -4.72 -19.19 -11.39
N ARG A 409 -3.94 -18.44 -12.19
CA ARG A 409 -4.36 -17.14 -12.74
C ARG A 409 -5.67 -17.25 -13.51
N ARG A 410 -5.80 -18.26 -14.38
CA ARG A 410 -7.03 -18.51 -15.15
C ARG A 410 -8.21 -18.89 -14.24
N ARG A 411 -7.98 -19.70 -13.21
CA ARG A 411 -9.00 -20.07 -12.22
C ARG A 411 -9.47 -18.83 -11.44
N LEU A 412 -8.55 -18.05 -10.87
CA LEU A 412 -8.90 -16.80 -10.18
C LEU A 412 -9.67 -15.82 -11.08
N ASN A 413 -9.25 -15.64 -12.33
CA ASN A 413 -9.95 -14.75 -13.28
C ASN A 413 -11.39 -15.19 -13.56
N SER A 414 -11.63 -16.50 -13.67
CA SER A 414 -12.95 -17.04 -14.01
C SER A 414 -13.87 -17.18 -12.80
N ARG A 415 -13.35 -17.54 -11.63
CA ARG A 415 -14.12 -17.77 -10.38
C ARG A 415 -14.24 -16.52 -9.53
N CYS A 416 -13.19 -15.73 -9.39
CA CYS A 416 -13.19 -14.53 -8.56
C CYS A 416 -13.46 -13.24 -9.35
N LYS A 417 -13.53 -13.30 -10.68
CA LYS A 417 -13.87 -12.17 -11.58
C LYS A 417 -13.09 -10.89 -11.28
N GLY A 418 -11.79 -11.03 -10.97
CA GLY A 418 -10.90 -9.92 -10.68
C GLY A 418 -10.93 -9.42 -9.23
N LEU A 419 -11.68 -10.05 -8.30
CA LEU A 419 -11.61 -9.73 -6.87
C LEU A 419 -10.31 -10.21 -6.21
N LEU A 420 -9.68 -11.24 -6.78
CA LEU A 420 -8.33 -11.69 -6.46
C LEU A 420 -7.44 -11.55 -7.70
N GLU A 421 -6.21 -11.10 -7.52
CA GLU A 421 -5.23 -10.94 -8.60
C GLU A 421 -3.85 -11.51 -8.21
N ILE A 422 -3.10 -12.02 -9.19
CA ILE A 422 -1.69 -12.38 -9.03
C ILE A 422 -0.84 -11.17 -9.39
N GLY A 423 -0.14 -10.61 -8.41
CA GLY A 423 0.78 -9.49 -8.59
C GLY A 423 2.07 -9.87 -9.31
N ARG A 424 2.90 -8.87 -9.61
CA ARG A 424 4.20 -9.04 -10.31
C ARG A 424 5.22 -9.88 -9.53
N ASN A 425 5.02 -10.02 -8.23
CA ASN A 425 5.85 -10.81 -7.32
C ASN A 425 5.37 -12.26 -7.16
N ASP A 426 4.53 -12.76 -8.09
CA ASP A 426 3.89 -14.08 -8.02
C ASP A 426 3.11 -14.31 -6.71
N ARG A 427 2.55 -13.24 -6.12
CA ARG A 427 1.67 -13.35 -4.94
C ARG A 427 0.23 -13.08 -5.30
N VAL A 428 -0.67 -13.85 -4.69
CA VAL A 428 -2.12 -13.64 -4.77
C VAL A 428 -2.52 -12.65 -3.69
N ASN A 429 -3.26 -11.62 -4.08
CA ASN A 429 -3.79 -10.59 -3.19
C ASN A 429 -5.24 -10.29 -3.55
N PHE A 430 -5.98 -9.69 -2.62
CA PHE A 430 -7.21 -8.99 -2.98
C PHE A 430 -6.90 -7.86 -3.96
N LEU A 431 -7.81 -7.63 -4.92
CA LEU A 431 -7.73 -6.49 -5.85
C LEU A 431 -7.52 -5.16 -5.10
N HIS A 432 -8.21 -5.02 -3.98
CA HIS A 432 -8.11 -3.87 -3.10
C HIS A 432 -8.60 -4.27 -1.70
N ARG A 433 -8.15 -3.55 -0.65
CA ARG A 433 -8.56 -3.78 0.74
C ARG A 433 -10.09 -3.81 0.91
N THR A 434 -10.82 -3.01 0.15
CA THR A 434 -12.29 -2.96 0.19
C THR A 434 -12.93 -4.31 -0.10
N VAL A 435 -12.29 -5.18 -0.90
CA VAL A 435 -12.75 -6.55 -1.11
C VAL A 435 -12.60 -7.37 0.17
N ARG A 436 -11.46 -7.25 0.86
CA ARG A 436 -11.24 -7.89 2.17
C ARG A 436 -12.27 -7.40 3.20
N ASP A 437 -12.44 -6.09 3.34
CA ASP A 437 -13.41 -5.47 4.26
C ASP A 437 -14.83 -5.99 3.99
N TYR A 438 -15.22 -6.09 2.70
CA TYR A 438 -16.50 -6.62 2.26
C TYR A 438 -16.68 -8.10 2.63
N LEU A 439 -15.67 -8.94 2.41
CA LEU A 439 -15.72 -10.38 2.74
C LEU A 439 -15.77 -10.65 4.25
N HIS A 440 -15.35 -9.69 5.09
CA HIS A 440 -15.47 -9.80 6.55
C HIS A 440 -16.87 -9.45 7.10
N ARG A 441 -17.77 -8.90 6.28
CA ARG A 441 -19.14 -8.59 6.71
C ARG A 441 -19.87 -9.87 7.11
N SER A 442 -20.63 -9.80 8.20
CA SER A 442 -21.37 -10.94 8.77
C SER A 442 -22.22 -11.67 7.72
N LYS A 443 -23.02 -10.92 6.96
CA LYS A 443 -23.86 -11.47 5.88
C LYS A 443 -23.07 -12.26 4.84
N ILE A 444 -21.92 -11.73 4.41
CA ILE A 444 -21.08 -12.36 3.37
C ILE A 444 -20.34 -13.56 3.95
N ARG A 445 -19.81 -13.45 5.17
CA ARG A 445 -19.21 -14.57 5.92
C ARG A 445 -20.18 -15.73 6.09
N SER A 446 -21.41 -15.46 6.50
CA SER A 446 -22.46 -16.49 6.63
C SER A 446 -22.74 -17.18 5.31
N LYS A 447 -22.89 -16.41 4.22
CA LYS A 447 -23.13 -16.97 2.88
C LYS A 447 -21.97 -17.87 2.42
N MET A 448 -20.73 -17.41 2.56
CA MET A 448 -19.56 -18.24 2.17
C MET A 448 -19.46 -19.49 3.04
N LYS A 449 -19.72 -19.38 4.34
CA LYS A 449 -19.68 -20.51 5.26
C LYS A 449 -20.69 -21.59 4.88
N GLU A 450 -21.92 -21.20 4.54
CA GLU A 450 -22.96 -22.12 4.06
C GLU A 450 -22.47 -22.89 2.82
N GLU A 451 -21.93 -22.20 1.80
CA GLU A 451 -21.38 -22.86 0.61
C GLU A 451 -20.24 -23.83 0.93
N LEU A 452 -19.31 -23.44 1.80
CA LEU A 452 -18.17 -24.28 2.17
C LEU A 452 -18.59 -25.52 2.98
N GLU A 453 -19.63 -25.41 3.80
CA GLU A 453 -20.21 -26.53 4.54
C GLU A 453 -20.88 -27.54 3.59
N THR A 454 -21.53 -27.10 2.51
CA THR A 454 -22.15 -28.03 1.54
C THR A 454 -21.16 -28.96 0.85
N ILE A 455 -19.89 -28.54 0.73
CA ILE A 455 -18.81 -29.32 0.10
C ILE A 455 -17.80 -29.88 1.13
N ALA A 456 -18.11 -29.76 2.44
CA ALA A 456 -17.24 -30.20 3.53
C ALA A 456 -15.78 -29.68 3.40
N PHE A 457 -15.60 -28.42 2.98
CA PHE A 457 -14.28 -27.86 2.75
C PHE A 457 -13.60 -27.43 4.06
N ASP A 458 -12.45 -28.02 4.37
CA ASP A 458 -11.59 -27.60 5.47
C ASP A 458 -10.38 -26.80 4.96
N PRO A 459 -10.36 -25.46 5.13
CA PRO A 459 -9.24 -24.64 4.66
C PRO A 459 -7.91 -25.02 5.34
N TYR A 460 -7.92 -25.50 6.59
CA TYR A 460 -6.70 -25.81 7.31
C TYR A 460 -6.03 -27.08 6.77
N MET A 461 -6.82 -28.10 6.44
CA MET A 461 -6.27 -29.33 5.84
C MET A 461 -5.68 -29.08 4.45
N HIS A 462 -6.37 -28.31 3.61
CA HIS A 462 -5.83 -27.87 2.31
C HIS A 462 -4.53 -27.07 2.46
N LEU A 463 -4.45 -26.16 3.44
CA LEU A 463 -3.23 -25.41 3.72
C LEU A 463 -2.10 -26.29 4.23
N CYS A 464 -2.37 -27.24 5.14
CA CYS A 464 -1.39 -28.21 5.62
C CYS A 464 -0.81 -29.03 4.47
N SER A 465 -1.66 -29.54 3.58
CA SER A 465 -1.24 -30.26 2.37
C SER A 465 -0.40 -29.36 1.45
N ALA A 466 -0.80 -28.11 1.26
CA ALA A 466 -0.05 -27.15 0.44
C ALA A 466 1.33 -26.83 1.01
N TYR A 467 1.46 -26.65 2.33
CA TYR A 467 2.75 -26.45 2.99
C TYR A 467 3.63 -27.69 2.88
N LEU A 468 3.08 -28.91 3.01
CA LEU A 468 3.82 -30.15 2.76
C LEU A 468 4.30 -30.25 1.31
N ALA A 469 3.49 -29.82 0.35
CA ALA A 469 3.90 -29.78 -1.06
C ALA A 469 5.02 -28.75 -1.32
N MET A 470 5.06 -27.65 -0.56
CA MET A 470 6.10 -26.63 -0.67
C MET A 470 7.45 -27.06 -0.08
N THR A 471 7.46 -28.01 0.86
CA THR A 471 8.71 -28.53 1.49
C THR A 471 9.32 -29.71 0.75
N LYS A 472 8.54 -30.39 -0.10
CA LYS A 472 8.99 -31.48 -0.98
C LYS A 472 9.64 -30.95 -2.26
#